data_AF-A0A4Y8D888-F1
#
_entry.id   AF-A0A4Y8D888-F1
#
_cell.length_a   1.000
_cell.length_b   1.000
_cell.length_c   1.000
_cell.angle_alpha   90.00
_cell.angle_beta   90.00
_cell.angle_gamma   90.00
#
_symmetry.space_group_name_H-M   'P 1'
#
loop_
_entity.id
_entity.type
_entity.pdbx_description
1 polymer ?
#
loop_
_entity_poly.entity_id
_entity_poly.type
_entity_poly.pdbx_seq_one_letter_code
_entity_poly.pdbx_strand_id
1 'polypeptide(L)'
;MDSSSEVRTKKVWPLKEIRELVEQGHAIVISEGYVLKLYAWLNRHPGGAKVILHVVGRDATVELNAFHSKEVKAQMARYRIGKLEEPWVNVIPPIQRQSLRIPENEVEKEPSTPISEVPLIDVTVTENLLAVPCQTNPDTDASSTASSVFDGEGLRLRNRTEGSSVDSEEIPDLETKMMDATELETRFQALIARLEDEGLYDSKLSAYVTEILRCTILFSLSMVFLRMEWYATSAAFLGMFWHQIVATAHDAGHLAVTHDYNIDFLIGGVVLNFCGGLSIGWWKRNHNIHHIVTNSPTHDQDLQILPFIAISPVFFDSLYSTASECIMHYNWFAKFMVPKQAWTYYFLLSVARFNLYYLAWDFILRDLGTKLHRKQRIFELVGQIFFWTWFGYLIVYRSIPTISQRIIFCLICHMITLPLHLQLTVSHFSMSTEESEPSEHWIQRMFRTTMDVDCPTWMDWFHGGLQFQVTHHLFPRMPRHNLRKASGYVKEFCAETGLKYEVYGFGESNGRMLDRLTEVARQARYLKDCQDSIVSKGEYLHGHWD
;
A
#
# COMPACT_ATOMS: atom_id res chain seq x y z
N MET A 1 -4.80 -2.21 -39.82
CA MET A 1 -5.79 -2.75 -38.86
C MET A 1 -6.14 -4.14 -39.36
N ASP A 2 -5.84 -5.16 -38.56
CA ASP A 2 -5.88 -6.56 -38.97
C ASP A 2 -7.30 -7.12 -38.80
N SER A 3 -7.88 -7.77 -39.82
CA SER A 3 -9.28 -8.23 -39.84
C SER A 3 -9.60 -9.24 -38.73
N SER A 4 -8.56 -9.91 -38.19
CA SER A 4 -8.63 -10.81 -37.05
C SER A 4 -8.98 -10.10 -35.73
N SER A 5 -8.60 -8.83 -35.59
CA SER A 5 -8.83 -8.02 -34.37
C SER A 5 -10.28 -7.55 -34.25
N GLU A 6 -10.92 -7.18 -35.36
CA GLU A 6 -12.33 -6.76 -35.38
C GLU A 6 -13.28 -7.91 -35.02
N VAL A 7 -12.99 -9.13 -35.49
CA VAL A 7 -13.81 -10.32 -35.18
C VAL A 7 -13.74 -10.67 -33.69
N ARG A 8 -12.58 -10.53 -33.06
CA ARG A 8 -12.41 -10.78 -31.60
C ARG A 8 -13.23 -9.81 -30.76
N THR A 9 -13.25 -8.52 -31.10
CA THR A 9 -13.99 -7.50 -30.33
C THR A 9 -15.52 -7.60 -30.41
N LYS A 10 -16.06 -8.36 -31.39
CA LYS A 10 -17.50 -8.57 -31.55
C LYS A 10 -18.04 -9.79 -30.79
N LYS A 11 -17.18 -10.71 -30.31
CA LYS A 11 -17.62 -11.86 -29.50
C LYS A 11 -18.17 -11.34 -28.17
N VAL A 12 -19.39 -11.75 -27.82
CA VAL A 12 -19.93 -11.61 -26.46
C VAL A 12 -19.48 -12.81 -25.65
N TRP A 13 -18.84 -12.57 -24.50
CA TRP A 13 -18.33 -13.62 -23.61
C TRP A 13 -19.35 -13.92 -22.52
N PRO A 14 -19.81 -15.18 -22.40
CA PRO A 14 -20.71 -15.58 -21.34
C PRO A 14 -20.06 -15.41 -19.96
N LEU A 15 -20.86 -15.01 -18.96
CA LEU A 15 -20.40 -14.81 -17.58
C LEU A 15 -19.64 -16.04 -17.02
N LYS A 16 -20.14 -17.24 -17.31
CA LYS A 16 -19.54 -18.51 -16.85
C LYS A 16 -18.16 -18.75 -17.46
N GLU A 17 -17.99 -18.51 -18.76
CA GLU A 17 -16.68 -18.66 -19.44
C GLU A 17 -15.64 -17.71 -18.84
N ILE A 18 -16.02 -16.47 -18.51
CA ILE A 18 -15.12 -15.50 -17.90
C ILE A 18 -14.66 -15.98 -16.51
N ARG A 19 -15.58 -16.49 -15.69
CA ARG A 19 -15.24 -17.06 -14.38
C ARG A 19 -14.31 -18.26 -14.53
N GLU A 20 -14.60 -19.18 -15.44
CA GLU A 20 -13.73 -20.33 -15.71
C GLU A 20 -12.32 -19.89 -16.14
N LEU A 21 -12.19 -18.85 -16.97
CA LEU A 21 -10.89 -18.30 -17.35
C LEU A 21 -10.12 -17.75 -16.14
N VAL A 22 -10.79 -17.05 -15.22
CA VAL A 22 -10.19 -16.55 -13.98
C VAL A 22 -9.71 -17.71 -13.11
N GLU A 23 -10.54 -18.75 -12.93
CA GLU A 23 -10.19 -19.96 -12.16
C GLU A 23 -9.05 -20.77 -12.81
N GLN A 24 -8.93 -20.73 -14.13
CA GLN A 24 -7.80 -21.31 -14.88
C GLN A 24 -6.51 -20.48 -14.79
N GLY A 25 -6.51 -19.40 -14.00
CA GLY A 25 -5.35 -18.54 -13.80
C GLY A 25 -5.07 -17.58 -14.96
N HIS A 26 -6.08 -17.27 -15.79
CA HIS A 26 -5.92 -16.17 -16.74
C HIS A 26 -6.14 -14.82 -16.05
N ALA A 27 -5.22 -13.88 -16.30
CA ALA A 27 -5.36 -12.49 -15.88
C ALA A 27 -6.43 -11.79 -16.72
N ILE A 28 -7.68 -11.94 -16.30
CA ILE A 28 -8.87 -11.33 -16.89
C ILE A 28 -9.32 -10.15 -16.05
N VAL A 29 -9.52 -9.00 -16.68
CA VAL A 29 -10.04 -7.77 -16.07
C VAL A 29 -11.15 -7.23 -16.95
N ILE A 30 -12.20 -6.67 -16.36
CA ILE A 30 -13.28 -6.03 -17.11
C ILE A 30 -13.07 -4.52 -17.09
N SER A 31 -13.32 -3.87 -18.23
CA SER A 31 -13.28 -2.42 -18.35
C SER A 31 -14.22 -1.96 -19.46
N GLU A 32 -15.09 -0.98 -19.16
CA GLU A 32 -16.05 -0.37 -20.09
C GLU A 32 -16.92 -1.43 -20.81
N GLY A 33 -17.34 -2.48 -20.11
CA GLY A 33 -18.12 -3.59 -20.70
C GLY A 33 -17.31 -4.50 -21.65
N TYR A 34 -15.98 -4.40 -21.66
CA TYR A 34 -15.10 -5.29 -22.42
C TYR A 34 -14.27 -6.18 -21.50
N VAL A 35 -13.98 -7.39 -21.99
CA VAL A 35 -13.11 -8.35 -21.31
C VAL A 35 -11.68 -8.16 -21.82
N LEU A 36 -10.73 -7.92 -20.90
CA LEU A 36 -9.30 -7.74 -21.20
C LEU A 36 -8.50 -8.95 -20.74
N LYS A 37 -7.63 -9.47 -21.61
CA LYS A 37 -6.69 -10.55 -21.29
C LYS A 37 -5.28 -9.98 -21.17
N LEU A 38 -4.78 -9.87 -19.93
CA LEU A 38 -3.59 -9.07 -19.60
C LEU A 38 -2.32 -9.88 -19.32
N TYR A 39 -2.35 -11.22 -19.45
CA TYR A 39 -1.23 -12.09 -19.09
C TYR A 39 0.11 -11.66 -19.73
N ALA A 40 0.12 -11.34 -21.02
CA ALA A 40 1.33 -10.89 -21.73
C ALA A 40 1.86 -9.50 -21.28
N TRP A 41 1.05 -8.74 -20.54
CA TRP A 41 1.37 -7.40 -20.05
C TRP A 41 1.77 -7.37 -18.57
N LEU A 42 1.44 -8.40 -17.78
CA LEU A 42 1.71 -8.45 -16.33
C LEU A 42 3.13 -8.01 -15.96
N ASN A 43 4.15 -8.64 -16.56
CA ASN A 43 5.56 -8.38 -16.25
C ASN A 43 6.15 -7.14 -16.94
N ARG A 44 5.34 -6.44 -17.74
CA ARG A 44 5.69 -5.21 -18.45
C ARG A 44 4.97 -3.99 -17.88
N HIS A 45 3.96 -4.20 -17.05
CA HIS A 45 3.19 -3.11 -16.45
C HIS A 45 4.12 -2.24 -15.59
N PRO A 46 4.16 -0.91 -15.83
CA PRO A 46 5.10 -0.03 -15.12
C PRO A 46 4.89 0.06 -13.60
N GLY A 47 3.68 -0.23 -13.12
CA GLY A 47 3.35 -0.33 -11.70
C GLY A 47 3.61 -1.71 -11.07
N GLY A 48 4.13 -2.67 -11.86
CA GLY A 48 4.35 -4.06 -11.44
C GLY A 48 3.19 -5.00 -11.80
N ALA A 49 3.41 -6.31 -11.66
CA ALA A 49 2.39 -7.31 -11.99
C ALA A 49 1.26 -7.38 -10.94
N LYS A 50 1.59 -7.21 -9.65
CA LYS A 50 0.66 -7.39 -8.52
C LYS A 50 -0.52 -6.42 -8.55
N VAL A 51 -0.32 -5.20 -9.03
CA VAL A 51 -1.43 -4.23 -9.18
C VAL A 51 -2.51 -4.74 -10.14
N ILE A 52 -2.14 -5.50 -11.18
CA ILE A 52 -3.11 -6.14 -12.07
C ILE A 52 -3.71 -7.37 -11.38
N LEU A 53 -2.90 -8.17 -10.69
CA LEU A 53 -3.38 -9.39 -10.01
C LEU A 53 -4.46 -9.09 -8.96
N HIS A 54 -4.39 -7.95 -8.27
CA HIS A 54 -5.40 -7.52 -7.30
C HIS A 54 -6.73 -7.04 -7.91
N VAL A 55 -6.83 -6.94 -9.23
CA VAL A 55 -8.09 -6.61 -9.93
C VAL A 55 -8.55 -7.70 -10.89
N VAL A 56 -7.86 -8.86 -10.93
CA VAL A 56 -8.28 -10.00 -11.75
C VAL A 56 -9.66 -10.49 -11.31
N GLY A 57 -10.57 -10.64 -12.27
CA GLY A 57 -11.96 -11.03 -12.03
C GLY A 57 -12.88 -9.89 -11.58
N ARG A 58 -12.39 -8.65 -11.55
CA ARG A 58 -13.20 -7.46 -11.23
C ARG A 58 -13.46 -6.63 -12.48
N ASP A 59 -14.57 -5.91 -12.47
CA ASP A 59 -14.73 -4.68 -13.23
C ASP A 59 -13.87 -3.61 -12.57
N ALA A 60 -12.82 -3.22 -13.27
CA ALA A 60 -11.84 -2.24 -12.82
C ALA A 60 -11.96 -0.93 -13.62
N THR A 61 -13.12 -0.66 -14.24
CA THR A 61 -13.34 0.52 -15.09
C THR A 61 -12.96 1.80 -14.36
N VAL A 62 -13.37 1.93 -13.10
CA VAL A 62 -13.14 3.14 -12.31
C VAL A 62 -11.67 3.33 -11.97
N GLU A 63 -11.01 2.29 -11.49
CA GLU A 63 -9.59 2.26 -11.15
C GLU A 63 -8.73 2.59 -12.38
N LEU A 64 -9.05 1.96 -13.52
CA LEU A 64 -8.35 2.21 -14.78
C LEU A 64 -8.57 3.65 -15.26
N ASN A 65 -9.77 4.20 -15.10
CA ASN A 65 -10.08 5.59 -15.45
C ASN A 65 -9.36 6.60 -14.57
N ALA A 66 -9.25 6.33 -13.28
CA ALA A 66 -8.55 7.18 -12.31
C ALA A 66 -7.02 7.16 -12.51
N PHE A 67 -6.44 5.99 -12.79
CA PHE A 67 -4.99 5.80 -12.73
C PHE A 67 -4.27 5.95 -14.08
N HIS A 68 -5.00 5.97 -15.20
CA HIS A 68 -4.41 5.99 -16.53
C HIS A 68 -4.91 7.15 -17.39
N SER A 69 -4.01 7.76 -18.17
CA SER A 69 -4.36 8.82 -19.10
C SER A 69 -5.14 8.27 -20.28
N LYS A 70 -5.82 9.17 -21.00
CA LYS A 70 -6.60 8.85 -22.20
C LYS A 70 -5.78 8.06 -23.23
N GLU A 71 -4.51 8.40 -23.43
CA GLU A 71 -3.61 7.71 -24.37
C GLU A 71 -3.32 6.27 -23.93
N VAL A 72 -3.09 6.05 -22.63
CA VAL A 72 -2.81 4.72 -22.10
C VAL A 72 -4.06 3.85 -22.13
N LYS A 73 -5.23 4.42 -21.78
CA LYS A 73 -6.52 3.72 -21.89
C LYS A 73 -6.82 3.32 -23.34
N ALA A 74 -6.54 4.18 -24.32
CA ALA A 74 -6.67 3.84 -25.73
C ALA A 74 -5.78 2.65 -26.13
N GLN A 75 -4.57 2.54 -25.58
CA GLN A 75 -3.69 1.40 -25.81
C GLN A 75 -4.21 0.09 -25.18
N MET A 76 -5.03 0.15 -24.12
CA MET A 76 -5.60 -1.06 -23.50
C MET A 76 -6.54 -1.81 -24.44
N ALA A 77 -7.09 -1.14 -25.45
CA ALA A 77 -7.98 -1.74 -26.45
C ALA A 77 -7.36 -2.96 -27.15
N ARG A 78 -6.02 -3.02 -27.30
CA ARG A 78 -5.32 -4.16 -27.91
C ARG A 78 -5.40 -5.47 -27.11
N TYR A 79 -5.79 -5.40 -25.84
CA TYR A 79 -5.96 -6.56 -24.96
C TYR A 79 -7.41 -7.01 -24.85
N ARG A 80 -8.35 -6.31 -25.50
CA ARG A 80 -9.77 -6.68 -25.52
C ARG A 80 -9.96 -7.97 -26.31
N ILE A 81 -10.63 -8.95 -25.70
CA ILE A 81 -10.95 -10.24 -26.32
C ILE A 81 -12.42 -10.39 -26.70
N GLY A 82 -13.27 -9.43 -26.31
CA GLY A 82 -14.69 -9.37 -26.65
C GLY A 82 -15.48 -8.49 -25.66
N LYS A 83 -16.79 -8.40 -25.88
CA LYS A 83 -17.74 -7.73 -24.99
C LYS A 83 -18.17 -8.66 -23.85
N LEU A 84 -18.46 -8.07 -22.70
CA LEU A 84 -19.03 -8.75 -21.55
C LEU A 84 -20.55 -8.96 -21.74
N GLU A 85 -21.06 -10.11 -21.31
CA GLU A 85 -22.49 -10.28 -21.03
C GLU A 85 -22.81 -9.62 -19.67
N GLU A 86 -23.71 -8.64 -19.63
CA GLU A 86 -24.03 -7.87 -18.41
C GLU A 86 -25.23 -8.47 -17.65
N PRO A 87 -25.33 -8.29 -16.31
CA PRO A 87 -24.38 -7.59 -15.42
C PRO A 87 -23.27 -8.51 -14.88
N TRP A 88 -22.04 -8.01 -14.80
CA TRP A 88 -20.95 -8.71 -14.11
C TRP A 88 -21.00 -8.48 -12.61
N VAL A 89 -20.71 -9.53 -11.84
CA VAL A 89 -20.51 -9.44 -10.40
C VAL A 89 -19.06 -9.75 -10.11
N ASN A 90 -18.38 -8.80 -9.48
CA ASN A 90 -16.98 -8.94 -9.08
C ASN A 90 -16.75 -10.21 -8.26
N VAL A 91 -15.61 -10.85 -8.51
CA VAL A 91 -15.13 -11.98 -7.70
C VAL A 91 -13.91 -11.56 -6.89
N ILE A 92 -13.64 -12.30 -5.81
CA ILE A 92 -12.38 -12.14 -5.06
C ILE A 92 -11.24 -12.53 -6.00
N PRO A 93 -10.28 -11.62 -6.28
CA PRO A 93 -9.11 -11.91 -7.09
C PRO A 93 -8.35 -13.14 -6.57
N PRO A 94 -7.86 -14.05 -7.43
CA PRO A 94 -7.16 -15.26 -7.00
C PRO A 94 -6.00 -15.01 -6.02
N ILE A 95 -5.23 -13.95 -6.23
CA ILE A 95 -4.14 -13.55 -5.32
C ILE A 95 -4.63 -13.26 -3.90
N GLN A 96 -5.88 -12.82 -3.74
CA GLN A 96 -6.47 -12.51 -2.43
C GLN A 96 -7.06 -13.74 -1.73
N ARG A 97 -7.24 -14.86 -2.45
CA ARG A 97 -7.77 -16.11 -1.89
C ARG A 97 -6.72 -16.92 -1.13
N GLN A 98 -5.43 -16.65 -1.35
CA GLN A 98 -4.33 -17.39 -0.74
C GLN A 98 -4.22 -17.20 0.79
N SER A 99 -4.98 -16.27 1.39
CA SER A 99 -4.82 -15.91 2.81
C SER A 99 -5.40 -16.91 3.83
N LEU A 100 -5.95 -18.07 3.42
CA LEU A 100 -6.65 -18.97 4.34
C LEU A 100 -5.92 -20.26 4.74
N ARG A 101 -4.72 -20.57 4.23
CA ARG A 101 -3.97 -21.77 4.66
C ARG A 101 -2.48 -21.50 4.77
N ILE A 102 -2.00 -21.35 6.01
CA ILE A 102 -0.60 -21.62 6.34
C ILE A 102 -0.35 -23.09 5.97
N PRO A 103 0.68 -23.42 5.16
CA PRO A 103 1.04 -24.81 4.94
C PRO A 103 1.35 -25.46 6.30
N GLU A 104 0.64 -26.53 6.67
CA GLU A 104 0.81 -27.23 7.96
C GLU A 104 2.27 -27.65 8.24
N ASN A 105 3.10 -27.73 7.20
CA ASN A 105 4.50 -28.12 7.30
C ASN A 105 5.46 -27.05 7.85
N GLU A 106 5.03 -25.80 8.08
CA GLU A 106 5.90 -24.74 8.64
C GLU A 106 5.59 -24.36 10.10
N VAL A 107 4.55 -24.94 10.72
CA VAL A 107 4.14 -24.60 12.10
C VAL A 107 4.98 -25.31 13.16
N GLU A 108 5.69 -26.39 12.82
CA GLU A 108 6.57 -27.10 13.75
C GLU A 108 8.05 -26.87 13.43
N LYS A 109 8.62 -25.77 13.92
CA LYS A 109 10.04 -25.68 14.32
C LYS A 109 10.29 -24.36 15.04
N GLU A 110 10.27 -24.39 16.37
CA GLU A 110 10.98 -23.37 17.15
C GLU A 110 12.49 -23.50 16.86
N PRO A 111 13.19 -22.43 16.44
CA PRO A 111 14.62 -22.51 16.22
C PRO A 111 15.37 -22.18 17.51
N SER A 112 15.95 -23.20 18.13
CA SER A 112 17.06 -23.03 19.07
C SER A 112 18.34 -22.69 18.30
N THR A 113 18.69 -21.40 18.22
CA THR A 113 20.04 -20.85 17.91
C THR A 113 20.61 -21.03 16.47
N PRO A 114 21.65 -20.26 16.05
CA PRO A 114 21.51 -18.98 15.38
C PRO A 114 21.95 -18.99 13.89
N ILE A 115 21.33 -18.10 13.12
CA ILE A 115 21.80 -17.46 11.86
C ILE A 115 22.70 -18.34 10.97
N SER A 116 22.10 -19.06 10.03
CA SER A 116 22.60 -19.14 8.66
C SER A 116 21.50 -19.71 7.76
N GLU A 117 21.49 -19.27 6.51
CA GLU A 117 20.73 -19.83 5.38
C GLU A 117 19.28 -19.39 5.21
N VAL A 118 19.12 -18.28 4.48
CA VAL A 118 17.90 -17.96 3.73
C VAL A 118 17.89 -18.83 2.46
N PRO A 119 16.90 -19.70 2.21
CA PRO A 119 16.81 -20.40 0.95
C PRO A 119 16.42 -19.42 -0.15
N LEU A 120 17.17 -19.43 -1.26
CA LEU A 120 16.77 -18.79 -2.51
C LEU A 120 15.51 -19.48 -3.04
N ILE A 121 14.38 -18.79 -3.04
CA ILE A 121 13.19 -19.18 -3.80
C ILE A 121 13.28 -18.52 -5.18
N ASP A 122 13.25 -19.38 -6.20
CA ASP A 122 13.46 -19.07 -7.61
C ASP A 122 12.23 -18.39 -8.25
N VAL A 123 12.49 -17.59 -9.28
CA VAL A 123 11.57 -16.64 -9.92
C VAL A 123 10.67 -17.37 -10.93
N THR A 124 9.57 -17.97 -10.46
CA THR A 124 8.43 -18.43 -11.30
C THR A 124 7.04 -18.13 -10.70
N VAL A 125 6.99 -17.39 -9.59
CA VAL A 125 5.81 -17.27 -8.70
C VAL A 125 4.59 -16.57 -9.33
N THR A 126 4.75 -15.78 -10.41
CA THR A 126 3.59 -15.18 -11.11
C THR A 126 2.60 -16.20 -11.70
N GLU A 127 3.07 -17.40 -12.05
CA GLU A 127 2.17 -18.48 -12.49
C GLU A 127 1.46 -19.15 -11.29
N ASN A 128 2.13 -19.30 -10.15
CA ASN A 128 1.56 -19.92 -8.95
C ASN A 128 0.52 -19.04 -8.23
N LEU A 129 0.60 -17.71 -8.35
CA LEU A 129 -0.40 -16.78 -7.78
C LEU A 129 -1.74 -16.81 -8.52
N LEU A 130 -1.74 -17.30 -9.77
CA LEU A 130 -2.93 -17.44 -10.62
C LEU A 130 -3.41 -18.89 -10.69
N ALA A 131 -2.51 -19.86 -10.55
CA ALA A 131 -2.81 -21.29 -10.59
C ALA A 131 -3.14 -21.86 -9.20
N VAL A 132 -4.34 -21.57 -8.68
CA VAL A 132 -4.90 -22.37 -7.58
C VAL A 132 -6.15 -23.08 -8.11
N PRO A 133 -6.10 -24.39 -8.39
CA PRO A 133 -7.30 -25.12 -8.76
C PRO A 133 -8.23 -25.22 -7.55
N CYS A 134 -9.52 -24.90 -7.74
CA CYS A 134 -10.57 -25.43 -6.88
C CYS A 134 -10.56 -26.95 -7.05
N GLN A 135 -10.12 -27.71 -6.03
CA GLN A 135 -10.26 -29.17 -6.07
C GLN A 135 -11.75 -29.53 -5.96
N THR A 136 -12.38 -29.77 -7.11
CA THR A 136 -13.59 -30.58 -7.20
C THR A 136 -13.16 -32.04 -7.27
N ASN A 137 -13.35 -32.81 -6.18
CA ASN A 137 -13.22 -34.26 -6.24
C ASN A 137 -14.47 -34.86 -6.91
N PRO A 138 -14.35 -35.67 -7.97
CA PRO A 138 -15.43 -36.51 -8.45
C PRO A 138 -15.45 -37.84 -7.70
N ASP A 139 -16.64 -38.16 -7.15
CA ASP A 139 -17.21 -39.44 -6.77
C ASP A 139 -16.29 -40.63 -6.45
N THR A 140 -16.33 -41.08 -5.20
CA THR A 140 -16.30 -42.52 -4.89
C THR A 140 -17.28 -42.80 -3.75
N ASP A 141 -18.35 -43.51 -4.08
CA ASP A 141 -19.33 -44.05 -3.15
C ASP A 141 -18.66 -44.97 -2.12
N ALA A 142 -18.73 -44.60 -0.84
CA ALA A 142 -18.89 -45.54 0.26
C ALA A 142 -19.41 -44.79 1.50
N SER A 143 -20.67 -45.08 1.84
CA SER A 143 -21.39 -44.62 3.02
C SER A 143 -20.68 -45.00 4.33
N SER A 144 -20.28 -43.99 5.11
CA SER A 144 -20.41 -44.04 6.57
C SER A 144 -20.72 -42.63 7.12
N THR A 145 -21.92 -42.50 7.65
CA THR A 145 -22.45 -41.32 8.35
C THR A 145 -21.65 -41.04 9.62
N ALA A 146 -20.96 -39.90 9.65
CA ALA A 146 -20.63 -39.16 10.87
C ALA A 146 -20.52 -37.66 10.50
N SER A 147 -21.57 -36.91 10.79
CA SER A 147 -21.64 -35.46 10.61
C SER A 147 -20.89 -34.76 11.73
N SER A 148 -19.74 -34.14 11.44
CA SER A 148 -19.15 -33.09 12.27
C SER A 148 -19.33 -31.74 11.57
N VAL A 149 -20.41 -31.07 11.95
CA VAL A 149 -20.67 -29.67 11.62
C VAL A 149 -19.65 -28.83 12.39
N PHE A 150 -18.53 -28.51 11.76
CA PHE A 150 -17.71 -27.37 12.18
C PHE A 150 -18.24 -26.14 11.44
N ASP A 151 -19.21 -25.47 12.08
CA ASP A 151 -19.74 -24.19 11.62
C ASP A 151 -18.64 -23.12 11.70
N GLY A 152 -17.99 -22.86 10.57
CA GLY A 152 -17.14 -21.69 10.35
C GLY A 152 -17.91 -20.36 10.42
N GLU A 153 -19.24 -20.38 10.53
CA GLU A 153 -20.05 -19.19 10.81
C GLU A 153 -19.94 -18.72 12.26
N GLY A 154 -19.64 -19.62 13.21
CA GLY A 154 -19.58 -19.27 14.64
C GLY A 154 -18.47 -18.26 14.98
N LEU A 155 -17.33 -18.33 14.29
CA LEU A 155 -16.21 -17.39 14.49
C LEU A 155 -16.48 -16.01 13.86
N ARG A 156 -17.28 -15.97 12.77
CA ARG A 156 -17.73 -14.71 12.15
C ARG A 156 -18.79 -14.01 13.00
N LEU A 157 -19.66 -14.77 13.68
CA LEU A 157 -20.67 -14.20 14.58
C LEU A 157 -20.06 -13.71 15.90
N ARG A 158 -19.05 -14.39 16.45
CA ARG A 158 -18.46 -14.01 17.76
C ARG A 158 -17.68 -12.69 17.73
N ASN A 159 -17.06 -12.36 16.59
CA ASN A 159 -16.46 -11.03 16.38
C ASN A 159 -17.50 -9.91 16.28
N ARG A 160 -18.79 -10.24 16.09
CA ARG A 160 -19.89 -9.28 15.99
C ARG A 160 -20.52 -8.94 17.35
N THR A 161 -20.30 -9.73 18.39
CA THR A 161 -21.06 -9.59 19.66
C THR A 161 -20.25 -9.21 20.89
N GLU A 162 -18.90 -9.24 20.87
CA GLU A 162 -18.10 -8.83 22.04
C GLU A 162 -16.85 -7.97 21.67
N GLY A 163 -16.98 -7.13 20.64
CA GLY A 163 -16.07 -6.01 20.38
C GLY A 163 -16.51 -4.76 21.15
N SER A 164 -15.93 -4.53 22.32
CA SER A 164 -16.21 -3.37 23.18
C SER A 164 -15.81 -2.03 22.52
N SER A 165 -16.84 -1.33 22.03
CA SER A 165 -17.20 0.06 22.37
C SER A 165 -16.27 1.23 22.00
N VAL A 166 -15.77 1.28 20.76
CA VAL A 166 -15.40 2.57 20.12
C VAL A 166 -16.04 2.75 18.73
N ASP A 167 -16.67 1.70 18.16
CA ASP A 167 -17.35 1.78 16.85
C ASP A 167 -18.87 2.00 16.95
N SER A 168 -19.34 2.66 18.01
CA SER A 168 -20.76 3.03 18.17
C SER A 168 -20.93 4.40 18.82
N GLU A 169 -20.29 5.43 18.26
CA GLU A 169 -20.90 6.75 18.29
C GLU A 169 -22.05 6.77 17.28
N GLU A 170 -23.26 6.99 17.79
CA GLU A 170 -24.53 7.19 17.10
C GLU A 170 -24.41 7.40 15.58
N ILE A 171 -24.55 6.32 14.81
CA ILE A 171 -25.07 6.43 13.45
C ILE A 171 -26.52 6.86 13.67
N PRO A 172 -26.95 8.09 13.30
CA PRO A 172 -28.36 8.37 13.28
C PRO A 172 -28.97 7.34 12.32
N ASP A 173 -30.10 6.73 12.70
CA ASP A 173 -30.98 5.97 11.81
C ASP A 173 -31.50 6.89 10.68
N LEU A 174 -30.60 7.36 9.82
CA LEU A 174 -30.90 7.67 8.46
C LEU A 174 -30.63 6.39 7.69
N GLU A 175 -31.70 5.70 7.33
CA GLU A 175 -31.79 4.96 6.07
C GLU A 175 -31.46 5.91 4.91
N THR A 176 -30.21 6.36 4.83
CA THR A 176 -29.67 6.95 3.61
C THR A 176 -29.53 5.73 2.71
N LYS A 177 -30.49 5.52 1.82
CA LYS A 177 -30.34 4.57 0.71
C LYS A 177 -28.95 4.81 0.13
N MET A 178 -28.01 3.91 0.41
CA MET A 178 -26.69 3.98 -0.21
C MET A 178 -26.96 3.99 -1.71
N MET A 179 -26.45 5.04 -2.36
CA MET A 179 -26.67 5.27 -3.78
C MET A 179 -26.27 4.03 -4.56
N ASP A 180 -27.03 3.68 -5.60
CA ASP A 180 -26.75 2.51 -6.43
C ASP A 180 -25.31 2.57 -6.96
N ALA A 181 -24.64 1.42 -7.06
CA ALA A 181 -23.24 1.36 -7.47
C ALA A 181 -23.04 2.00 -8.87
N THR A 182 -23.98 1.77 -9.78
CA THR A 182 -23.98 2.37 -11.12
C THR A 182 -24.11 3.90 -11.08
N GLU A 183 -24.95 4.43 -10.19
CA GLU A 183 -25.10 5.87 -10.02
C GLU A 183 -23.83 6.48 -9.40
N LEU A 184 -23.21 5.78 -8.44
CA LEU A 184 -21.93 6.19 -7.85
C LEU A 184 -20.82 6.27 -8.89
N GLU A 185 -20.69 5.24 -9.73
CA GLU A 185 -19.74 5.22 -10.84
C GLU A 185 -19.97 6.39 -11.80
N THR A 186 -21.24 6.62 -12.18
CA THR A 186 -21.61 7.70 -13.11
C THR A 186 -21.21 9.06 -12.57
N ARG A 187 -21.52 9.34 -11.29
CA ARG A 187 -21.15 10.60 -10.64
C ARG A 187 -19.64 10.75 -10.49
N PHE A 188 -18.93 9.65 -10.21
CA PHE A 188 -17.47 9.68 -10.10
C PHE A 188 -16.80 9.94 -11.46
N GLN A 189 -17.33 9.39 -12.56
CA GLN A 189 -16.85 9.74 -13.90
C GLN A 189 -17.12 11.21 -14.23
N ALA A 190 -18.27 11.76 -13.81
CA ALA A 190 -18.54 13.19 -13.94
C ALA A 190 -17.56 14.05 -13.12
N LEU A 191 -17.16 13.60 -11.93
CA LEU A 191 -16.11 14.23 -11.13
C LEU A 191 -14.77 14.20 -11.88
N ILE A 192 -14.34 13.06 -12.42
CA ILE A 192 -13.11 12.97 -13.23
C ILE A 192 -13.16 13.97 -14.39
N ALA A 193 -14.26 14.00 -15.14
CA ALA A 193 -14.41 14.93 -16.26
C ALA A 193 -14.32 16.40 -15.81
N ARG A 194 -14.96 16.77 -14.70
CA ARG A 194 -14.86 18.12 -14.12
C ARG A 194 -13.43 18.48 -13.72
N LEU A 195 -12.68 17.55 -13.12
CA LEU A 195 -11.27 17.77 -12.74
C LEU A 195 -10.37 17.95 -13.97
N GLU A 196 -10.64 17.22 -15.05
CA GLU A 196 -9.97 17.38 -16.34
C GLU A 196 -10.30 18.73 -16.99
N ASP A 197 -11.57 19.12 -17.02
CA ASP A 197 -12.04 20.39 -17.62
C ASP A 197 -11.47 21.62 -16.88
N GLU A 198 -11.29 21.51 -15.56
CA GLU A 198 -10.64 22.52 -14.72
C GLU A 198 -9.11 22.55 -14.86
N GLY A 199 -8.53 21.66 -15.67
CA GLY A 199 -7.09 21.57 -15.93
C GLY A 199 -6.28 21.12 -14.71
N LEU A 200 -6.88 20.38 -13.77
CA LEU A 200 -6.20 20.01 -12.52
C LEU A 200 -5.14 18.93 -12.69
N TYR A 201 -5.17 18.18 -13.80
CA TYR A 201 -4.08 17.27 -14.16
C TYR A 201 -2.89 17.99 -14.79
N ASP A 202 -3.02 19.26 -15.20
CA ASP A 202 -1.93 20.01 -15.80
C ASP A 202 -0.90 20.42 -14.75
N SER A 203 0.35 19.97 -14.96
CA SER A 203 1.46 20.26 -14.07
C SER A 203 2.08 21.62 -14.38
N LYS A 204 2.01 22.54 -13.41
CA LYS A 204 2.74 23.81 -13.48
C LYS A 204 4.16 23.60 -12.99
N LEU A 205 5.11 23.39 -13.91
CA LEU A 205 6.54 23.19 -13.58
C LEU A 205 7.15 24.30 -12.71
N SER A 206 6.62 25.53 -12.79
CA SER A 206 6.98 26.63 -11.89
C SER A 206 6.80 26.30 -10.39
N ALA A 207 5.85 25.44 -10.03
CA ALA A 207 5.65 25.00 -8.65
C ALA A 207 6.86 24.20 -8.13
N TYR A 208 7.54 23.44 -9.00
CA TYR A 208 8.75 22.70 -8.65
C TYR A 208 9.99 23.58 -8.56
N VAL A 209 10.01 24.77 -9.18
CA VAL A 209 11.13 25.72 -9.04
C VAL A 209 11.26 26.20 -7.59
N THR A 210 10.14 26.52 -6.93
CA THR A 210 10.11 26.89 -5.52
C THR A 210 10.69 25.79 -4.62
N GLU A 211 10.42 24.54 -4.98
CA GLU A 211 10.85 23.36 -4.23
C GLU A 211 12.34 23.08 -4.42
N ILE A 212 12.83 23.22 -5.66
CA ILE A 212 14.27 23.19 -5.97
C ILE A 212 15.00 24.26 -5.19
N LEU A 213 14.48 25.50 -5.15
CA LEU A 213 15.09 26.59 -4.40
C LEU A 213 15.13 26.27 -2.90
N ARG A 214 14.01 25.84 -2.31
CA ARG A 214 13.94 25.46 -0.89
C ARG A 214 14.94 24.35 -0.56
N CYS A 215 14.96 23.28 -1.35
CA CYS A 215 15.88 22.16 -1.15
C CYS A 215 17.34 22.59 -1.31
N THR A 216 17.64 23.45 -2.29
CA THR A 216 18.99 23.98 -2.50
C THR A 216 19.45 24.82 -1.30
N ILE A 217 18.56 25.66 -0.75
CA ILE A 217 18.84 26.46 0.45
C ILE A 217 19.10 25.55 1.65
N LEU A 218 18.22 24.59 1.93
CA LEU A 218 18.36 23.67 3.05
C LEU A 218 19.66 22.84 2.96
N PHE A 219 19.97 22.30 1.79
CA PHE A 219 21.22 21.57 1.57
C PHE A 219 22.45 22.48 1.72
N SER A 220 22.41 23.70 1.16
CA SER A 220 23.49 24.67 1.29
C SER A 220 23.75 25.06 2.74
N LEU A 221 22.69 25.30 3.52
CA LEU A 221 22.79 25.57 4.96
C LEU A 221 23.41 24.38 5.69
N SER A 222 23.01 23.16 5.37
CA SER A 222 23.64 21.96 5.92
C SER A 222 25.14 21.94 5.65
N MET A 223 25.59 22.24 4.42
CA MET A 223 27.01 22.27 4.06
C MET A 223 27.78 23.41 4.75
N VAL A 224 27.17 24.59 4.89
CA VAL A 224 27.76 25.73 5.62
C VAL A 224 27.98 25.37 7.09
N PHE A 225 26.96 24.83 7.77
CA PHE A 225 27.10 24.42 9.18
C PHE A 225 28.04 23.23 9.35
N LEU A 226 28.12 22.32 8.38
CA LEU A 226 29.10 21.24 8.37
C LEU A 226 30.52 21.81 8.37
N ARG A 227 30.76 22.83 7.52
CA ARG A 227 32.06 23.50 7.41
C ARG A 227 32.43 24.30 8.67
N MET A 228 31.43 24.83 9.37
CA MET A 228 31.59 25.49 10.67
C MET A 228 31.72 24.50 11.84
N GLU A 229 31.74 23.19 11.57
CA GLU A 229 31.81 22.12 12.58
C GLU A 229 30.59 22.06 13.52
N TRP A 230 29.47 22.70 13.13
CA TRP A 230 28.19 22.64 13.84
C TRP A 230 27.39 21.44 13.37
N TYR A 231 27.90 20.25 13.68
CA TYR A 231 27.42 18.98 13.12
C TYR A 231 25.92 18.72 13.38
N ALA A 232 25.43 18.99 14.61
CA ALA A 232 24.01 18.79 14.93
C ALA A 232 23.08 19.70 14.11
N THR A 233 23.44 20.98 13.98
CA THR A 233 22.69 21.95 13.16
C THR A 233 22.74 21.58 11.68
N SER A 234 23.91 21.18 11.19
CA SER A 234 24.09 20.67 9.83
C SER A 234 23.20 19.45 9.54
N ALA A 235 23.17 18.49 10.46
CA ALA A 235 22.31 17.30 10.37
C ALA A 235 20.83 17.67 10.33
N ALA A 236 20.41 18.66 11.12
CA ALA A 236 19.02 19.10 11.14
C ALA A 236 18.58 19.66 9.77
N PHE A 237 19.39 20.54 9.17
CA PHE A 237 19.12 21.05 7.82
C PHE A 237 19.15 19.96 6.74
N LEU A 238 20.02 18.95 6.86
CA LEU A 238 20.03 17.80 5.94
C LEU A 238 18.75 16.97 6.06
N GLY A 239 18.27 16.75 7.29
CA GLY A 239 17.00 16.07 7.53
C GLY A 239 15.81 16.85 6.97
N MET A 240 15.78 18.18 7.14
CA MET A 240 14.74 19.03 6.56
C MET A 240 14.77 18.99 5.02
N PHE A 241 15.98 18.95 4.43
CA PHE A 241 16.15 18.76 2.99
C PHE A 241 15.49 17.44 2.53
N TRP A 242 15.76 16.33 3.21
CA TRP A 242 15.15 15.04 2.86
C TRP A 242 13.64 14.99 3.08
N HIS A 243 13.15 15.61 4.17
CA HIS A 243 11.72 15.76 4.45
C HIS A 243 10.98 16.45 3.28
N GLN A 244 11.60 17.47 2.69
CA GLN A 244 10.98 18.28 1.64
C GLN A 244 11.16 17.69 0.23
N ILE A 245 12.36 17.23 -0.10
CA ILE A 245 12.66 16.80 -1.48
C ILE A 245 11.90 15.54 -1.89
N VAL A 246 11.62 14.63 -0.95
CA VAL A 246 10.96 13.35 -1.20
C VAL A 246 9.59 13.50 -1.84
N ALA A 247 8.88 14.57 -1.52
CA ALA A 247 7.54 14.79 -2.06
C ALA A 247 7.59 15.08 -3.58
N THR A 248 8.73 15.51 -4.14
CA THR A 248 8.93 15.59 -5.61
C THR A 248 9.08 14.20 -6.23
N ALA A 249 9.78 13.30 -5.55
CA ALA A 249 9.91 11.92 -6.03
C ALA A 249 8.60 11.15 -5.94
N HIS A 250 7.77 11.43 -4.93
CA HIS A 250 6.42 10.91 -4.82
C HIS A 250 5.59 11.27 -6.05
N ASP A 251 5.53 12.57 -6.41
CA ASP A 251 4.83 13.04 -7.61
C ASP A 251 5.35 12.36 -8.88
N ALA A 252 6.67 12.29 -9.02
CA ALA A 252 7.30 11.66 -10.19
C ALA A 252 7.04 10.14 -10.25
N GLY A 253 6.95 9.49 -9.10
CA GLY A 253 6.57 8.08 -9.01
C GLY A 253 5.19 7.79 -9.61
N HIS A 254 4.27 8.76 -9.48
CA HIS A 254 2.91 8.75 -10.00
C HIS A 254 2.71 9.40 -11.37
N LEU A 255 3.79 9.80 -12.04
CA LEU A 255 3.73 10.53 -13.31
C LEU A 255 3.06 11.91 -13.22
N ALA A 256 3.02 12.50 -12.03
CA ALA A 256 2.34 13.77 -11.79
C ALA A 256 3.21 15.01 -12.11
N VAL A 257 4.51 14.83 -12.43
CA VAL A 257 5.41 15.96 -12.72
C VAL A 257 5.35 16.33 -14.18
N THR A 258 5.62 15.39 -15.08
CA THR A 258 5.64 15.63 -16.54
C THR A 258 4.67 14.77 -17.34
N HIS A 259 4.02 13.79 -16.71
CA HIS A 259 3.21 12.75 -17.36
C HIS A 259 3.97 11.81 -18.29
N ASP A 260 5.30 11.97 -18.46
CA ASP A 260 6.15 11.05 -19.20
C ASP A 260 6.84 10.07 -18.24
N TYR A 261 6.66 8.78 -18.50
CA TYR A 261 7.19 7.72 -17.65
C TYR A 261 8.72 7.74 -17.51
N ASN A 262 9.46 8.01 -18.58
CA ASN A 262 10.92 7.96 -18.54
C ASN A 262 11.49 9.22 -17.87
N ILE A 263 10.91 10.38 -18.14
CA ILE A 263 11.33 11.64 -17.53
C ILE A 263 11.04 11.61 -16.04
N ASP A 264 9.83 11.22 -15.63
CA ASP A 264 9.47 11.19 -14.22
C ASP A 264 10.21 10.06 -13.46
N PHE A 265 10.49 8.92 -14.10
CA PHE A 265 11.39 7.93 -13.51
C PHE A 265 12.79 8.49 -13.27
N LEU A 266 13.33 9.27 -14.22
CA LEU A 266 14.63 9.92 -14.06
C LEU A 266 14.61 10.94 -12.92
N ILE A 267 13.60 11.82 -12.88
CA ILE A 267 13.44 12.82 -11.80
C ILE A 267 13.35 12.12 -10.44
N GLY A 268 12.42 11.17 -10.30
CA GLY A 268 12.21 10.43 -9.06
C GLY A 268 13.44 9.65 -8.64
N GLY A 269 14.17 9.06 -9.58
CA GLY A 269 15.39 8.31 -9.27
C GLY A 269 16.60 9.19 -8.96
N VAL A 270 16.75 10.38 -9.56
CA VAL A 270 17.75 11.37 -9.08
C VAL A 270 17.45 11.75 -7.63
N VAL A 271 16.20 12.07 -7.32
CA VAL A 271 15.81 12.48 -5.97
C VAL A 271 15.95 11.35 -4.95
N LEU A 272 15.35 10.17 -5.19
CA LEU A 272 15.39 9.08 -4.23
C LEU A 272 16.72 8.35 -4.21
N ASN A 273 17.28 7.97 -5.35
CA ASN A 273 18.49 7.15 -5.38
C ASN A 273 19.73 7.99 -5.12
N PHE A 274 19.93 9.12 -5.81
CA PHE A 274 21.18 9.90 -5.67
C PHE A 274 21.16 10.81 -4.45
N CYS A 275 20.03 11.47 -4.16
CA CYS A 275 19.93 12.40 -3.03
C CYS A 275 19.39 11.75 -1.76
N GLY A 276 18.56 10.72 -1.87
CA GLY A 276 17.84 10.12 -0.73
C GLY A 276 18.38 8.77 -0.26
N GLY A 277 19.18 8.05 -1.04
CA GLY A 277 19.61 6.67 -0.72
C GLY A 277 18.50 5.63 -0.78
N LEU A 278 17.33 5.97 -1.34
CA LEU A 278 16.17 5.07 -1.50
C LEU A 278 16.07 4.59 -2.95
N SER A 279 15.09 3.74 -3.27
CA SER A 279 14.86 3.26 -4.64
C SER A 279 13.49 3.72 -5.13
N ILE A 280 13.46 4.47 -6.23
CA ILE A 280 12.20 4.83 -6.91
C ILE A 280 11.52 3.58 -7.47
N GLY A 281 12.28 2.58 -7.93
CA GLY A 281 11.73 1.31 -8.40
C GLY A 281 11.00 0.54 -7.29
N TRP A 282 11.64 0.38 -6.14
CA TRP A 282 11.02 -0.22 -4.94
C TRP A 282 9.78 0.55 -4.54
N TRP A 283 9.91 1.88 -4.39
CA TRP A 283 8.81 2.73 -3.98
C TRP A 283 7.61 2.59 -4.92
N LYS A 284 7.82 2.64 -6.24
CA LYS A 284 6.73 2.46 -7.23
C LYS A 284 6.10 1.07 -7.15
N ARG A 285 6.90 0.01 -6.98
CA ARG A 285 6.37 -1.36 -6.87
C ARG A 285 5.49 -1.52 -5.64
N ASN A 286 5.92 -0.98 -4.51
CA ASN A 286 5.22 -1.06 -3.24
C ASN A 286 3.99 -0.15 -3.22
N HIS A 287 4.20 1.14 -3.48
CA HIS A 287 3.19 2.16 -3.30
C HIS A 287 2.04 2.04 -4.32
N ASN A 288 2.28 1.57 -5.55
CA ASN A 288 1.17 1.33 -6.47
C ASN A 288 0.26 0.16 -6.04
N ILE A 289 0.78 -0.81 -5.27
CA ILE A 289 -0.06 -1.84 -4.64
C ILE A 289 -0.91 -1.21 -3.56
N HIS A 290 -0.32 -0.35 -2.72
CA HIS A 290 -1.03 0.42 -1.69
C HIS A 290 -2.20 1.25 -2.26
N HIS A 291 -2.09 1.83 -3.46
CA HIS A 291 -3.21 2.54 -4.12
C HIS A 291 -4.36 1.63 -4.58
N ILE A 292 -4.10 0.35 -4.83
CA ILE A 292 -5.12 -0.60 -5.32
C ILE A 292 -5.80 -1.32 -4.15
N VAL A 293 -5.01 -1.68 -3.14
CA VAL A 293 -5.45 -2.48 -1.98
C VAL A 293 -5.17 -1.75 -0.66
N THR A 294 -5.43 -0.45 -0.62
CA THR A 294 -5.16 0.42 0.54
C THR A 294 -5.64 -0.19 1.84
N ASN A 295 -4.76 -0.14 2.84
CA ASN A 295 -5.01 -0.53 4.22
C ASN A 295 -5.41 -2.02 4.41
N SER A 296 -5.13 -2.89 3.43
CA SER A 296 -5.31 -4.34 3.56
C SER A 296 -4.13 -4.97 4.32
N PRO A 297 -4.35 -5.61 5.49
CA PRO A 297 -3.26 -6.24 6.23
C PRO A 297 -2.48 -7.28 5.42
N THR A 298 -3.17 -8.03 4.56
CA THR A 298 -2.59 -9.13 3.78
C THR A 298 -1.89 -8.67 2.50
N HIS A 299 -2.41 -7.61 1.88
CA HIS A 299 -2.02 -7.22 0.52
C HIS A 299 -1.27 -5.88 0.44
N ASP A 300 -1.31 -5.06 1.50
CA ASP A 300 -0.64 -3.78 1.57
C ASP A 300 0.61 -3.84 2.45
N GLN A 301 1.78 -3.73 1.84
CA GLN A 301 3.05 -3.79 2.56
C GLN A 301 3.28 -2.56 3.47
N ASP A 302 2.55 -1.46 3.29
CA ASP A 302 2.69 -0.28 4.16
C ASP A 302 2.17 -0.52 5.58
N LEU A 303 1.32 -1.54 5.79
CA LEU A 303 0.81 -1.95 7.11
C LEU A 303 1.64 -3.07 7.75
N GLN A 304 2.54 -3.67 6.98
CA GLN A 304 3.22 -4.92 7.32
C GLN A 304 4.50 -4.66 8.12
N ILE A 305 4.32 -4.17 9.35
CA ILE A 305 5.42 -3.72 10.23
C ILE A 305 5.68 -4.71 11.39
N LEU A 306 5.14 -5.93 11.34
CA LEU A 306 5.60 -6.99 12.23
C LEU A 306 7.11 -7.21 12.03
N PRO A 307 7.84 -7.57 13.10
CA PRO A 307 7.35 -7.89 14.44
C PRO A 307 7.25 -6.68 15.39
N PHE A 308 7.34 -5.44 14.90
CA PHE A 308 7.40 -4.25 15.77
C PHE A 308 6.02 -3.67 16.11
N ILE A 309 5.13 -3.61 15.11
CA ILE A 309 3.81 -2.99 15.23
C ILE A 309 2.78 -3.88 14.52
N ALA A 310 1.61 -4.05 15.13
CA ALA A 310 0.43 -4.63 14.53
C ALA A 310 -0.71 -3.59 14.52
N ILE A 311 -1.23 -3.30 13.32
CA ILE A 311 -2.32 -2.33 13.11
C ILE A 311 -3.70 -2.99 13.16
N SER A 312 -3.74 -4.32 13.05
CA SER A 312 -4.95 -5.13 13.05
C SER A 312 -4.75 -6.40 13.88
N PRO A 313 -5.79 -6.93 14.54
CA PRO A 313 -5.72 -8.20 15.27
C PRO A 313 -5.45 -9.40 14.36
N VAL A 314 -5.72 -9.28 13.06
CA VAL A 314 -5.42 -10.32 12.04
C VAL A 314 -3.95 -10.74 12.05
N PHE A 315 -3.05 -9.86 12.50
CA PHE A 315 -1.64 -10.18 12.63
C PHE A 315 -1.32 -11.20 13.74
N PHE A 316 -2.22 -11.48 14.69
CA PHE A 316 -1.95 -12.37 15.82
C PHE A 316 -1.89 -13.86 15.45
N ASP A 317 -2.52 -14.24 14.34
CA ASP A 317 -2.51 -15.62 13.84
C ASP A 317 -1.32 -15.91 12.89
N SER A 318 -0.39 -14.96 12.76
CA SER A 318 0.58 -14.89 11.67
C SER A 318 -0.10 -14.75 10.30
N LEU A 319 0.50 -13.95 9.42
CA LEU A 319 -0.16 -13.55 8.17
C LEU A 319 0.74 -13.82 6.97
N TYR A 320 0.23 -14.49 5.94
CA TYR A 320 0.94 -14.54 4.66
C TYR A 320 0.75 -13.21 3.92
N SER A 321 1.85 -12.49 3.69
CA SER A 321 1.85 -11.26 2.89
C SER A 321 1.95 -11.60 1.40
N THR A 322 0.94 -11.21 0.61
CA THR A 322 1.03 -11.35 -0.84
C THR A 322 1.91 -10.28 -1.48
N ALA A 323 2.14 -9.15 -0.80
CA ALA A 323 2.99 -8.06 -1.30
C ALA A 323 4.48 -8.42 -1.21
N SER A 324 4.89 -8.99 -0.07
CA SER A 324 6.26 -9.40 0.21
C SER A 324 6.54 -10.88 -0.08
N GLU A 325 5.50 -11.68 -0.34
CA GLU A 325 5.58 -13.14 -0.57
C GLU A 325 6.22 -13.90 0.61
N CYS A 326 5.92 -13.47 1.84
CA CYS A 326 6.48 -14.06 3.04
C CYS A 326 5.46 -14.15 4.18
N ILE A 327 5.68 -15.10 5.10
CA ILE A 327 4.89 -15.21 6.32
C ILE A 327 5.40 -14.20 7.35
N MET A 328 4.48 -13.39 7.85
CA MET A 328 4.70 -12.46 8.95
C MET A 328 4.35 -13.16 10.27
N HIS A 329 5.35 -13.78 10.87
CA HIS A 329 5.15 -14.55 12.09
C HIS A 329 4.85 -13.66 13.30
N TYR A 330 3.77 -13.98 14.02
CA TYR A 330 3.50 -13.43 15.35
C TYR A 330 4.30 -14.16 16.43
N ASN A 331 5.63 -14.08 16.29
CA ASN A 331 6.59 -14.78 17.13
C ASN A 331 6.73 -14.15 18.53
N TRP A 332 7.61 -14.74 19.36
CA TRP A 332 7.85 -14.26 20.73
C TRP A 332 8.24 -12.77 20.78
N PHE A 333 8.97 -12.27 19.78
CA PHE A 333 9.41 -10.87 19.73
C PHE A 333 8.24 -9.95 19.39
N ALA A 334 7.36 -10.36 18.48
CA ALA A 334 6.10 -9.66 18.21
C ALA A 334 5.20 -9.61 19.46
N LYS A 335 5.04 -10.74 20.15
CA LYS A 335 4.30 -10.82 21.44
C LYS A 335 4.90 -9.93 22.53
N PHE A 336 6.19 -9.60 22.46
CA PHE A 336 6.84 -8.65 23.36
C PHE A 336 6.67 -7.19 22.95
N MET A 337 6.77 -6.89 21.65
CA MET A 337 6.75 -5.53 21.11
C MET A 337 5.34 -4.97 20.93
N VAL A 338 4.40 -5.74 20.39
CA VAL A 338 3.04 -5.28 20.07
C VAL A 338 2.30 -4.72 21.27
N PRO A 339 2.33 -5.34 22.47
CA PRO A 339 1.73 -4.74 23.67
C PRO A 339 2.30 -3.36 24.06
N LYS A 340 3.48 -2.99 23.56
CA LYS A 340 4.20 -1.73 23.84
C LYS A 340 4.18 -0.75 22.67
N GLN A 341 3.52 -1.11 21.56
CA GLN A 341 3.63 -0.39 20.29
C GLN A 341 3.24 1.07 20.38
N ALA A 342 2.23 1.44 21.17
CA ALA A 342 1.83 2.84 21.35
C ALA A 342 2.95 3.69 21.98
N TRP A 343 3.77 3.11 22.86
CA TRP A 343 4.91 3.80 23.48
C TRP A 343 6.15 3.80 22.57
N THR A 344 6.39 2.70 21.84
CA THR A 344 7.56 2.58 20.96
C THR A 344 7.37 3.24 19.60
N TYR A 345 6.14 3.59 19.21
CA TYR A 345 5.78 4.09 17.88
C TYR A 345 6.66 5.24 17.40
N TYR A 346 6.72 6.38 18.12
CA TYR A 346 7.52 7.53 17.69
C TYR A 346 9.03 7.24 17.61
N PHE A 347 9.52 6.37 18.49
CA PHE A 347 10.92 5.93 18.46
C PHE A 347 11.18 5.07 17.21
N LEU A 348 10.29 4.13 16.89
CA LEU A 348 10.41 3.30 15.69
C LEU A 348 10.34 4.15 14.41
N LEU A 349 9.43 5.11 14.34
CA LEU A 349 9.34 6.03 13.20
C LEU A 349 10.58 6.91 13.05
N SER A 350 11.22 7.28 14.16
CA SER A 350 12.47 8.05 14.15
C SER A 350 13.63 7.32 13.44
N VAL A 351 13.60 5.99 13.42
CA VAL A 351 14.61 5.13 12.79
C VAL A 351 14.09 4.36 11.58
N ALA A 352 12.81 4.52 11.22
CA ALA A 352 12.17 3.77 10.13
C ALA A 352 12.87 3.96 8.78
N ARG A 353 13.48 5.12 8.54
CA ARG A 353 14.26 5.39 7.33
C ARG A 353 15.40 4.38 7.10
N PHE A 354 16.01 3.82 8.15
CA PHE A 354 17.04 2.80 7.98
C PHE A 354 16.50 1.52 7.33
N ASN A 355 15.24 1.14 7.64
CA ASN A 355 14.57 0.04 6.97
C ASN A 355 14.34 0.34 5.48
N LEU A 356 14.04 1.59 5.13
CA LEU A 356 13.87 1.99 3.73
C LEU A 356 15.17 1.84 2.91
N TYR A 357 16.35 2.02 3.51
CA TYR A 357 17.62 1.71 2.85
C TYR A 357 17.78 0.22 2.56
N TYR A 358 17.42 -0.63 3.53
CA TYR A 358 17.44 -2.07 3.34
C TYR A 358 16.49 -2.48 2.20
N LEU A 359 15.25 -2.01 2.20
CA LEU A 359 14.26 -2.32 1.17
C LEU A 359 14.70 -1.84 -0.23
N ALA A 360 15.35 -0.68 -0.31
CA ALA A 360 15.92 -0.18 -1.56
C ALA A 360 17.00 -1.12 -2.12
N TRP A 361 17.93 -1.58 -1.28
CA TRP A 361 18.96 -2.53 -1.69
C TRP A 361 18.39 -3.91 -2.01
N ASP A 362 17.48 -4.42 -1.19
CA ASP A 362 16.82 -5.71 -1.41
C ASP A 362 16.16 -5.76 -2.79
N PHE A 363 15.38 -4.73 -3.14
CA PHE A 363 14.75 -4.59 -4.45
C PHE A 363 15.74 -4.58 -5.62
N ILE A 364 16.81 -3.78 -5.52
CA ILE A 364 17.81 -3.64 -6.59
C ILE A 364 18.62 -4.93 -6.74
N LEU A 365 19.03 -5.56 -5.65
CA LEU A 365 19.90 -6.74 -5.68
C LEU A 365 19.14 -7.99 -6.16
N ARG A 366 17.88 -8.17 -5.73
CA ARG A 366 17.00 -9.27 -6.17
C ARG A 366 16.40 -9.06 -7.57
N ASP A 367 16.69 -7.94 -8.24
CA ASP A 367 16.19 -7.63 -9.58
C ASP A 367 14.65 -7.69 -9.69
N LEU A 368 13.99 -7.11 -8.68
CA LEU A 368 12.53 -7.11 -8.51
C LEU A 368 11.79 -6.08 -9.39
N GLY A 369 12.51 -5.29 -10.18
CA GLY A 369 11.96 -4.31 -11.11
C GLY A 369 11.41 -4.92 -12.41
N THR A 370 10.80 -4.06 -13.23
CA THR A 370 10.25 -4.49 -14.52
C THR A 370 11.36 -4.96 -15.47
N LYS A 371 11.15 -6.09 -16.16
CA LYS A 371 12.16 -6.63 -17.08
C LYS A 371 12.27 -5.81 -18.38
N LEU A 372 11.30 -4.95 -18.66
CA LEU A 372 11.27 -4.07 -19.83
C LEU A 372 12.38 -3.01 -19.78
N HIS A 373 12.79 -2.58 -18.58
CA HIS A 373 13.67 -1.43 -18.41
C HIS A 373 14.94 -1.77 -17.61
N ARG A 374 15.73 -2.76 -18.05
CA ARG A 374 16.98 -3.16 -17.37
C ARG A 374 17.96 -2.00 -17.09
N LYS A 375 17.96 -0.96 -17.93
CA LYS A 375 18.79 0.25 -17.74
C LYS A 375 18.42 1.01 -16.46
N GLN A 376 17.15 0.96 -16.02
CA GLN A 376 16.69 1.59 -14.79
C GLN A 376 17.40 1.00 -13.56
N ARG A 377 17.53 -0.34 -13.49
CA ARG A 377 18.25 -0.99 -12.39
C ARG A 377 19.71 -0.51 -12.29
N ILE A 378 20.41 -0.38 -13.42
CA ILE A 378 21.79 0.11 -13.44
C ILE A 378 21.83 1.56 -12.95
N PHE A 379 20.92 2.40 -13.43
CA PHE A 379 20.79 3.79 -12.98
C PHE A 379 20.55 3.88 -11.47
N GLU A 380 19.64 3.06 -10.94
CA GLU A 380 19.35 2.99 -9.51
C GLU A 380 20.56 2.53 -8.68
N LEU A 381 21.31 1.53 -9.16
CA LEU A 381 22.53 1.04 -8.52
C LEU A 381 23.63 2.13 -8.49
N VAL A 382 23.82 2.84 -9.60
CA VAL A 382 24.75 3.98 -9.67
C VAL A 382 24.32 5.08 -8.70
N GLY A 383 23.02 5.37 -8.62
CA GLY A 383 22.48 6.32 -7.67
C GLY A 383 22.76 5.94 -6.21
N GLN A 384 22.58 4.67 -5.86
CA GLN A 384 22.88 4.16 -4.53
C GLN A 384 24.38 4.28 -4.18
N ILE A 385 25.26 3.86 -5.10
CA ILE A 385 26.72 4.00 -4.90
C ILE A 385 27.10 5.47 -4.73
N PHE A 386 26.53 6.35 -5.56
CA PHE A 386 26.73 7.79 -5.46
C PHE A 386 26.29 8.31 -4.08
N PHE A 387 25.08 7.94 -3.64
CA PHE A 387 24.53 8.37 -2.36
C PHE A 387 25.45 8.01 -1.19
N TRP A 388 25.82 6.74 -1.06
CA TRP A 388 26.67 6.28 0.04
C TRP A 388 28.08 6.86 -0.04
N THR A 389 28.55 7.22 -1.23
CA THR A 389 29.82 7.94 -1.41
C THR A 389 29.74 9.37 -0.85
N TRP A 390 28.76 10.18 -1.25
CA TRP A 390 28.72 11.57 -0.76
C TRP A 390 28.23 11.66 0.69
N PHE A 391 27.19 10.91 1.06
CA PHE A 391 26.63 10.96 2.41
C PHE A 391 27.51 10.18 3.40
N GLY A 392 27.69 8.88 3.16
CA GLY A 392 28.41 7.99 4.08
C GLY A 392 29.90 8.29 4.14
N TYR A 393 30.56 8.39 2.99
CA TYR A 393 32.01 8.59 2.95
C TYR A 393 32.43 10.06 3.09
N LEU A 394 31.93 10.98 2.25
CA LEU A 394 32.41 12.37 2.26
C LEU A 394 31.89 13.17 3.47
N ILE A 395 30.59 13.14 3.75
CA ILE A 395 30.03 13.88 4.89
C ILE A 395 30.36 13.16 6.20
N VAL A 396 29.85 11.94 6.39
CA VAL A 396 29.93 11.29 7.71
C VAL A 396 31.35 10.85 8.05
N TYR A 397 32.03 10.08 7.18
CA TYR A 397 33.33 9.53 7.51
C TYR A 397 34.49 10.55 7.40
N ARG A 398 34.55 11.34 6.30
CA ARG A 398 35.68 12.25 6.04
C ARG A 398 35.56 13.60 6.75
N SER A 399 34.36 14.14 6.92
CA SER A 399 34.18 15.52 7.44
C SER A 399 33.94 15.59 8.95
N ILE A 400 33.51 14.49 9.59
CA ILE A 400 33.22 14.46 11.04
C ILE A 400 34.30 13.64 11.76
N PRO A 401 35.03 14.21 12.73
CA PRO A 401 36.25 13.59 13.27
C PRO A 401 35.99 12.42 14.23
N THR A 402 34.99 12.53 15.11
CA THR A 402 34.77 11.51 16.17
C THR A 402 33.59 10.59 15.86
N ILE A 403 33.65 9.35 16.36
CA ILE A 403 32.59 8.36 16.14
C ILE A 403 31.26 8.77 16.82
N SER A 404 31.32 9.41 17.99
CA SER A 404 30.14 9.88 18.71
C SER A 404 29.42 10.98 17.94
N GLN A 405 30.16 11.95 17.37
CA GLN A 405 29.59 13.00 16.53
C GLN A 405 28.96 12.43 15.25
N ARG A 406 29.57 11.41 14.64
CA ARG A 406 28.99 10.71 13.47
C ARG A 406 27.67 10.06 13.79
N ILE A 407 27.60 9.34 14.92
CA ILE A 407 26.36 8.70 15.38
C ILE A 407 25.28 9.76 15.64
N ILE A 408 25.61 10.83 16.37
CA ILE A 408 24.66 11.92 16.65
C ILE A 408 24.19 12.60 15.36
N PHE A 409 25.10 12.88 14.43
CA PHE A 409 24.77 13.46 13.13
C PHE A 409 23.77 12.58 12.37
N CYS A 410 24.07 11.28 12.25
CA CYS A 410 23.18 10.32 11.59
C CYS A 410 21.82 10.25 12.27
N LEU A 411 21.77 10.16 13.61
CA LEU A 411 20.50 10.12 14.33
C LEU A 411 19.67 11.39 14.07
N ILE A 412 20.26 12.58 14.20
CA ILE A 412 19.52 13.84 14.01
C ILE A 412 18.98 13.96 12.59
N CYS A 413 19.80 13.75 11.55
CA CYS A 413 19.31 13.94 10.17
C CYS A 413 18.22 12.93 9.78
N HIS A 414 18.19 11.73 10.38
CA HIS A 414 17.12 10.76 10.16
C HIS A 414 15.87 11.08 11.00
N MET A 415 16.05 11.45 12.28
CA MET A 415 14.94 11.83 13.18
C MET A 415 14.15 13.03 12.67
N ILE A 416 14.80 14.02 12.04
CA ILE A 416 14.11 15.19 11.49
C ILE A 416 13.16 14.81 10.34
N THR A 417 13.31 13.63 9.72
CA THR A 417 12.36 13.13 8.73
C THR A 417 11.13 12.45 9.35
N LEU A 418 11.04 12.33 10.67
CA LEU A 418 9.90 11.72 11.37
C LEU A 418 8.53 12.31 10.98
N PRO A 419 8.35 13.64 10.83
CA PRO A 419 7.06 14.21 10.43
C PRO A 419 6.54 13.68 9.09
N LEU A 420 7.42 13.30 8.16
CA LEU A 420 7.03 12.64 6.91
C LEU A 420 6.37 11.28 7.16
N HIS A 421 7.03 10.43 7.97
CA HIS A 421 6.55 9.10 8.31
C HIS A 421 5.24 9.16 9.11
N LEU A 422 5.13 10.15 10.00
CA LEU A 422 3.89 10.39 10.74
C LEU A 422 2.72 10.68 9.79
N GLN A 423 2.89 11.60 8.84
CA GLN A 423 1.82 11.96 7.92
C GLN A 423 1.30 10.76 7.11
N LEU A 424 2.20 9.88 6.66
CA LEU A 424 1.81 8.66 5.96
C LEU A 424 1.02 7.72 6.87
N THR A 425 1.47 7.53 8.11
CA THR A 425 0.86 6.55 9.01
C THR A 425 -0.44 7.04 9.65
N VAL A 426 -0.57 8.32 10.01
CA VAL A 426 -1.79 8.83 10.64
C VAL A 426 -3.00 8.70 9.72
N SER A 427 -2.83 8.93 8.41
CA SER A 427 -3.91 8.89 7.43
C SER A 427 -4.42 7.50 7.07
N HIS A 428 -3.71 6.43 7.48
CA HIS A 428 -4.05 5.04 7.14
C HIS A 428 -4.20 4.17 8.39
N PHE A 429 -3.30 4.26 9.36
CA PHE A 429 -3.31 3.35 10.52
C PHE A 429 -4.49 3.55 11.45
N SER A 430 -5.10 4.73 11.43
CA SER A 430 -6.32 5.03 12.18
C SER A 430 -7.60 4.63 11.42
N MET A 431 -7.47 4.19 10.17
CA MET A 431 -8.58 3.86 9.28
C MET A 431 -8.88 2.36 9.27
N SER A 432 -10.01 1.99 8.67
CA SER A 432 -10.48 0.61 8.67
C SER A 432 -9.51 -0.31 7.91
N THR A 433 -9.13 -1.41 8.55
CA THR A 433 -8.27 -2.47 8.01
C THR A 433 -9.07 -3.71 7.60
N GLU A 434 -10.39 -3.59 7.48
CA GLU A 434 -11.26 -4.69 7.06
C GLU A 434 -11.03 -5.00 5.58
N GLU A 435 -10.90 -6.30 5.29
CA GLU A 435 -10.79 -6.77 3.91
C GLU A 435 -12.06 -6.46 3.12
N SER A 436 -11.88 -6.09 1.86
CA SER A 436 -13.00 -5.72 0.99
C SER A 436 -13.81 -6.95 0.57
N GLU A 437 -15.12 -6.84 0.73
CA GLU A 437 -16.07 -7.78 0.12
C GLU A 437 -16.12 -7.57 -1.41
N PRO A 438 -16.50 -8.60 -2.21
CA PRO A 438 -16.63 -8.44 -3.66
C PRO A 438 -17.63 -7.36 -4.08
N SER A 439 -18.64 -7.10 -3.26
CA SER A 439 -19.66 -6.08 -3.47
C SER A 439 -19.20 -4.67 -3.11
N GLU A 440 -18.10 -4.50 -2.36
CA GLU A 440 -17.58 -3.17 -2.02
C GLU A 440 -17.01 -2.51 -3.27
N HIS A 441 -17.51 -1.32 -3.58
CA HIS A 441 -17.02 -0.53 -4.70
C HIS A 441 -15.68 0.12 -4.35
N TRP A 442 -14.73 0.18 -5.30
CA TRP A 442 -13.38 0.72 -5.05
C TRP A 442 -13.40 2.16 -4.50
N ILE A 443 -14.29 3.01 -5.03
CA ILE A 443 -14.50 4.38 -4.52
C ILE A 443 -14.80 4.36 -3.00
N GLN A 444 -15.75 3.53 -2.56
CA GLN A 444 -16.12 3.43 -1.14
C GLN A 444 -14.94 2.98 -0.28
N ARG A 445 -14.18 2.01 -0.79
CA ARG A 445 -12.97 1.52 -0.13
C ARG A 445 -11.97 2.65 0.09
N MET A 446 -11.69 3.50 -0.90
CA MET A 446 -10.74 4.61 -0.76
C MET A 446 -11.15 5.60 0.34
N PHE A 447 -12.45 5.88 0.51
CA PHE A 447 -12.92 6.72 1.62
C PHE A 447 -12.86 6.02 2.98
N ARG A 448 -13.15 4.72 3.04
CA ARG A 448 -13.13 3.95 4.29
C ARG A 448 -11.72 3.70 4.82
N THR A 449 -10.75 3.57 3.93
CA THR A 449 -9.37 3.14 4.25
C THR A 449 -8.38 4.29 4.37
N THR A 450 -8.81 5.53 4.16
CA THR A 450 -7.92 6.70 4.13
C THR A 450 -8.61 7.94 4.69
N MET A 451 -7.84 8.83 5.32
CA MET A 451 -8.32 10.15 5.77
C MET A 451 -7.36 11.28 5.42
N ASP A 452 -7.91 12.48 5.35
CA ASP A 452 -7.15 13.72 5.17
C ASP A 452 -6.76 14.36 6.51
N VAL A 453 -5.69 15.15 6.47
CA VAL A 453 -5.28 16.00 7.59
C VAL A 453 -5.65 17.44 7.26
N ASP A 454 -6.53 18.05 8.06
CA ASP A 454 -6.84 19.46 7.92
C ASP A 454 -5.66 20.32 8.37
N CYS A 455 -5.24 21.21 7.49
CA CYS A 455 -4.20 22.18 7.77
C CYS A 455 -4.43 23.50 7.02
N PRO A 456 -4.01 24.63 7.61
CA PRO A 456 -4.03 25.92 6.93
C PRO A 456 -3.19 25.88 5.64
N THR A 457 -3.58 26.65 4.63
CA THR A 457 -2.90 26.69 3.31
C THR A 457 -1.41 27.03 3.39
N TRP A 458 -1.00 27.86 4.36
CA TRP A 458 0.40 28.22 4.56
C TRP A 458 1.27 27.07 5.08
N MET A 459 0.68 25.93 5.48
CA MET A 459 1.37 24.69 5.86
C MET A 459 1.48 23.68 4.71
N ASP A 460 0.94 23.96 3.53
CA ASP A 460 0.97 23.01 2.40
C ASP A 460 2.38 22.60 2.00
N TRP A 461 3.34 23.54 2.08
CA TRP A 461 4.75 23.28 1.80
C TRP A 461 5.37 22.30 2.82
N PHE A 462 4.91 22.33 4.06
CA PHE A 462 5.44 21.46 5.13
C PHE A 462 4.95 20.02 4.95
N HIS A 463 3.68 19.86 4.57
CA HIS A 463 3.06 18.55 4.36
C HIS A 463 3.34 17.93 2.99
N GLY A 464 3.73 18.74 2.01
CA GLY A 464 4.14 18.25 0.69
C GLY A 464 3.03 17.56 -0.11
N GLY A 465 1.75 17.85 0.19
CA GLY A 465 0.58 17.24 -0.44
C GLY A 465 0.06 15.98 0.27
N LEU A 466 0.82 15.44 1.23
CA LEU A 466 0.46 14.22 1.96
C LEU A 466 -0.74 14.40 2.91
N GLN A 467 -1.16 15.64 3.16
CA GLN A 467 -2.37 15.94 3.93
C GLN A 467 -3.67 15.62 3.15
N PHE A 468 -3.60 15.42 1.83
CA PHE A 468 -4.74 15.14 0.96
C PHE A 468 -4.77 13.68 0.50
N GLN A 469 -4.60 12.72 1.42
CA GLN A 469 -4.50 11.31 1.06
C GLN A 469 -5.73 10.78 0.33
N VAL A 470 -6.95 11.15 0.74
CA VAL A 470 -8.17 10.66 0.07
C VAL A 470 -8.19 11.09 -1.38
N THR A 471 -7.94 12.38 -1.63
CA THR A 471 -7.90 12.93 -3.00
C THR A 471 -6.74 12.35 -3.80
N HIS A 472 -5.58 12.14 -3.16
CA HIS A 472 -4.40 11.55 -3.77
C HIS A 472 -4.64 10.09 -4.20
N HIS A 473 -5.29 9.28 -3.35
CA HIS A 473 -5.63 7.88 -3.65
C HIS A 473 -6.66 7.76 -4.78
N LEU A 474 -7.60 8.69 -4.86
CA LEU A 474 -8.55 8.74 -5.98
C LEU A 474 -7.89 9.20 -7.28
N PHE A 475 -6.93 10.14 -7.23
CA PHE A 475 -6.34 10.77 -8.41
C PHE A 475 -4.81 10.88 -8.31
N PRO A 476 -4.06 9.76 -8.27
CA PRO A 476 -2.63 9.76 -7.94
C PRO A 476 -1.77 10.53 -8.94
N ARG A 477 -2.22 10.60 -10.20
CA ARG A 477 -1.55 11.33 -11.28
C ARG A 477 -1.70 12.85 -11.20
N MET A 478 -2.52 13.36 -10.28
CA MET A 478 -2.74 14.78 -10.14
C MET A 478 -1.51 15.45 -9.49
N PRO A 479 -0.95 16.52 -10.10
CA PRO A 479 0.13 17.28 -9.49
C PRO A 479 -0.29 17.82 -8.11
N ARG A 480 0.57 17.65 -7.11
CA ARG A 480 0.24 17.96 -5.70
C ARG A 480 -0.24 19.38 -5.44
N HIS A 481 0.22 20.34 -6.24
CA HIS A 481 -0.16 21.75 -6.11
C HIS A 481 -1.63 22.02 -6.50
N ASN A 482 -2.30 21.05 -7.12
CA ASN A 482 -3.73 21.09 -7.44
C ASN A 482 -4.58 20.29 -6.44
N LEU A 483 -3.99 19.44 -5.58
CA LEU A 483 -4.72 18.55 -4.66
C LEU A 483 -5.64 19.30 -3.70
N ARG A 484 -5.25 20.49 -3.23
CA ARG A 484 -6.12 21.30 -2.35
C ARG A 484 -7.39 21.77 -3.05
N LYS A 485 -7.30 22.13 -4.33
CA LYS A 485 -8.48 22.52 -5.12
C LYS A 485 -9.33 21.28 -5.40
N ALA A 486 -8.70 20.17 -5.78
CA ALA A 486 -9.39 18.91 -6.03
C ALA A 486 -10.11 18.37 -4.79
N SER A 487 -9.51 18.45 -3.60
CA SER A 487 -10.15 17.99 -2.36
C SER A 487 -11.43 18.77 -2.03
N GLY A 488 -11.54 20.03 -2.47
CA GLY A 488 -12.79 20.78 -2.45
C GLY A 488 -13.91 20.08 -3.24
N TYR A 489 -13.61 19.67 -4.48
CA TYR A 489 -14.56 18.94 -5.32
C TYR A 489 -14.85 17.52 -4.81
N VAL A 490 -13.87 16.84 -4.20
CA VAL A 490 -14.10 15.54 -3.56
C VAL A 490 -15.05 15.67 -2.38
N LYS A 491 -14.94 16.73 -1.57
CA LYS A 491 -15.88 17.02 -0.49
C LYS A 491 -17.30 17.30 -1.00
N GLU A 492 -17.44 18.04 -2.11
CA GLU A 492 -18.73 18.23 -2.80
C GLU A 492 -19.32 16.87 -3.23
N PHE A 493 -18.51 16.03 -3.88
CA PHE A 493 -18.91 14.68 -4.29
C PHE A 493 -19.36 13.83 -3.09
N CYS A 494 -18.65 13.86 -1.96
CA CYS A 494 -19.07 13.16 -0.75
C CYS A 494 -20.42 13.65 -0.23
N ALA A 495 -20.64 14.96 -0.20
CA ALA A 495 -21.91 15.54 0.22
C ALA A 495 -23.08 15.13 -0.71
N GLU A 496 -22.83 15.01 -2.00
CA GLU A 496 -23.84 14.60 -2.99
C GLU A 496 -24.17 13.09 -2.97
N THR A 497 -23.20 12.27 -2.58
CA THR A 497 -23.28 10.79 -2.64
C THR A 497 -23.55 10.14 -1.29
N GLY A 498 -23.46 10.90 -0.20
CA GLY A 498 -23.58 10.40 1.16
C GLY A 498 -22.35 9.64 1.67
N LEU A 499 -21.21 9.69 0.95
CA LEU A 499 -19.97 9.09 1.41
C LEU A 499 -19.35 9.92 2.53
N LYS A 500 -18.87 9.24 3.59
CA LYS A 500 -18.18 9.91 4.69
C LYS A 500 -16.79 10.37 4.26
N TYR A 501 -16.53 11.67 4.39
CA TYR A 501 -15.20 12.26 4.16
C TYR A 501 -14.49 12.45 5.50
N GLU A 502 -13.52 11.59 5.78
CA GLU A 502 -12.76 11.61 7.04
C GLU A 502 -11.65 12.67 6.94
N VAL A 503 -11.75 13.73 7.75
CA VAL A 503 -10.77 14.82 7.80
C VAL A 503 -10.64 15.38 9.20
N TYR A 504 -9.40 15.42 9.70
CA TYR A 504 -9.12 15.77 11.08
C TYR A 504 -7.89 16.67 11.20
N GLY A 505 -7.82 17.50 12.24
CA GLY A 505 -6.61 18.29 12.51
C GLY A 505 -5.43 17.38 12.89
N PHE A 506 -4.19 17.80 12.58
CA PHE A 506 -2.99 16.97 12.79
C PHE A 506 -2.86 16.38 14.20
N GLY A 507 -3.21 17.13 15.26
CA GLY A 507 -3.19 16.62 16.63
C GLY A 507 -4.21 15.50 16.88
N GLU A 508 -5.43 15.67 16.38
CA GLU A 508 -6.49 14.66 16.48
C GLU A 508 -6.14 13.40 15.68
N SER A 509 -5.59 13.56 14.47
CA SER A 509 -5.10 12.45 13.65
C SER A 509 -4.06 11.59 14.38
N ASN A 510 -3.15 12.23 15.13
CA ASN A 510 -2.19 11.51 15.97
C ASN A 510 -2.86 10.82 17.16
N GLY A 511 -3.86 11.46 17.79
CA GLY A 511 -4.66 10.86 18.86
C GLY A 511 -5.32 9.56 18.40
N ARG A 512 -6.10 9.61 17.31
CA ARG A 512 -6.79 8.45 16.72
C ARG A 512 -5.85 7.29 16.38
N MET A 513 -4.69 7.60 15.81
CA MET A 513 -3.67 6.59 15.51
C MET A 513 -3.13 5.94 16.80
N LEU A 514 -2.82 6.72 17.84
CA LEU A 514 -2.34 6.18 19.12
C LEU A 514 -3.43 5.35 19.83
N ASP A 515 -4.69 5.76 19.74
CA ASP A 515 -5.83 5.03 20.28
C ASP A 515 -5.97 3.67 19.60
N ARG A 516 -5.87 3.63 18.25
CA ARG A 516 -5.87 2.38 17.48
C ARG A 516 -4.72 1.46 17.87
N LEU A 517 -3.50 1.99 17.99
CA LEU A 517 -2.34 1.22 18.44
C LEU A 517 -2.51 0.71 19.88
N THR A 518 -3.09 1.51 20.76
CA THR A 518 -3.35 1.15 22.16
C THR A 518 -4.40 0.05 22.26
N GLU A 519 -5.43 0.13 21.42
CA GLU A 519 -6.50 -0.86 21.36
C GLU A 519 -5.99 -2.22 20.88
N VAL A 520 -5.27 -2.27 19.76
CA VAL A 520 -4.67 -3.52 19.28
C VAL A 520 -3.66 -4.08 20.29
N ALA A 521 -2.89 -3.21 20.95
CA ALA A 521 -1.99 -3.64 22.04
C ALA A 521 -2.74 -4.23 23.24
N ARG A 522 -3.94 -3.71 23.55
CA ARG A 522 -4.81 -4.24 24.62
C ARG A 522 -5.35 -5.62 24.24
N GLN A 523 -5.81 -5.80 23.01
CA GLN A 523 -6.26 -7.10 22.51
C GLN A 523 -5.13 -8.13 22.51
N ALA A 524 -3.90 -7.75 22.14
CA ALA A 524 -2.73 -8.61 22.23
C ALA A 524 -2.44 -9.08 23.67
N ARG A 525 -2.63 -8.20 24.67
CA ARG A 525 -2.49 -8.55 26.09
C ARG A 525 -3.58 -9.52 26.53
N TYR A 526 -4.84 -9.26 26.19
CA TYR A 526 -5.93 -10.17 26.53
C TYR A 526 -5.77 -11.55 25.89
N LEU A 527 -5.36 -11.61 24.63
CA LEU A 527 -5.09 -12.89 23.97
C LEU A 527 -4.04 -13.69 24.74
N LYS A 528 -2.97 -13.02 25.20
CA LYS A 528 -1.94 -13.65 26.03
C LYS A 528 -2.50 -14.10 27.39
N ASP A 529 -3.25 -13.25 28.08
CA ASP A 529 -3.82 -13.58 29.39
C ASP A 529 -4.81 -14.76 29.29
N CYS A 530 -5.58 -14.85 28.21
CA CYS A 530 -6.43 -15.99 27.92
C CYS A 530 -5.61 -17.27 27.68
N GLN A 531 -4.54 -17.20 26.87
CA GLN A 531 -3.64 -18.33 26.64
C GLN A 531 -2.98 -18.80 27.95
N ASP A 532 -2.46 -17.87 28.76
CA ASP A 532 -1.83 -18.17 30.06
C ASP A 532 -2.85 -18.75 31.04
N SER A 533 -4.10 -18.26 31.06
CA SER A 533 -5.20 -18.82 31.85
C SER A 533 -5.51 -20.26 31.44
N ILE A 534 -5.69 -20.53 30.15
CA ILE A 534 -5.97 -21.89 29.62
C ILE A 534 -4.86 -22.86 30.03
N VAL A 535 -3.59 -22.44 29.92
CA VAL A 535 -2.43 -23.23 30.33
C VAL A 535 -2.42 -23.46 31.84
N SER A 536 -2.64 -22.42 32.64
CA SER A 536 -2.62 -22.52 34.12
C SER A 536 -3.73 -23.39 34.69
N LYS A 537 -4.91 -23.41 34.05
CA LYS A 537 -6.07 -24.21 34.47
C LYS A 537 -6.03 -25.65 33.94
N GLY A 538 -5.06 -25.98 33.07
CA GLY A 538 -4.99 -27.29 32.42
C GLY A 538 -6.13 -27.55 31.43
N GLU A 539 -6.84 -26.51 30.98
CA GLU A 539 -8.02 -26.63 30.11
C GLU A 539 -7.65 -27.21 28.72
N TYR A 540 -6.39 -27.13 28.32
CA TYR A 540 -5.87 -27.80 27.12
C TYR A 540 -5.87 -29.35 27.21
N LEU A 541 -5.96 -29.91 28.43
CA LEU A 541 -6.06 -31.36 28.67
C LEU A 541 -7.52 -31.85 28.71
N HIS A 542 -8.48 -30.93 28.78
CA HIS A 542 -9.92 -31.22 28.84
C HIS A 542 -10.60 -30.97 27.49
N GLY A 543 -9.91 -31.29 26.39
CA GLY A 543 -10.55 -31.43 25.09
C GLY A 543 -11.59 -32.53 25.14
N HIS A 544 -12.83 -32.17 25.51
CA HIS A 544 -14.01 -32.95 25.20
C HIS A 544 -14.14 -32.97 23.67
N TRP A 545 -13.48 -33.94 23.06
CA TRP A 545 -13.86 -34.46 21.75
C TRP A 545 -15.02 -35.43 21.98
N ASP A 546 -16.20 -34.87 22.26
CA ASP A 546 -17.47 -35.61 22.24
C ASP A 546 -18.30 -35.17 21.03
#